data_AF-A0A7Y1XQB5-F1
#
_entry.id   AF-A0A7Y1XQB5-F1
#
_cell.length_a   1.000
_cell.length_b   1.000
_cell.length_c   1.000
_cell.angle_alpha   90.00
_cell.angle_beta   90.00
_cell.angle_gamma   90.00
#
_symmetry.space_group_name_H-M   'P 1'
#
loop_
_entity.id
_entity.type
_entity.pdbx_description
1 polymer ?
#
loop_
_entity_poly.entity_id
_entity_poly.type
_entity_poly.pdbx_seq_one_letter_code
_entity_poly.pdbx_strand_id
1 'polypeptide(L)'
;MQAVERRPSGRLPLRPLVAALATLVIAATAAVALGPVSLPFGDVLLELIGRIPGMSVESDLTERQAAVLWELRVPRVALAGLVGALLSGAGAAYQGSFRNPLADPYLLGVAAGAGLGATLVIAGGITNPAMLTAAAFVGGVVAVVITYAAGRIGGGSPAVTLILAGVAVASFFTAVQTFVQQLSSDTVREVFAWILGRLTTVGWTEVWIVTPFAVVTGAVLVMHRRHLDVLAVGDEEASSLGMATRRVRLIIVLAATLGTAAAVSVSGLIG
;
A
#
# COMPACT_ATOMS: atom_id res chain seq x y z
N MET A 1 -35.89 -20.86 21.82
CA MET A 1 -35.43 -19.60 22.45
C MET A 1 -33.92 -19.52 22.23
N GLN A 2 -33.50 -19.07 21.03
CA GLN A 2 -32.08 -18.97 20.69
C GLN A 2 -31.51 -17.74 21.36
N ALA A 3 -30.45 -17.92 22.15
CA ALA A 3 -29.69 -16.82 22.73
C ALA A 3 -29.13 -15.97 21.59
N VAL A 4 -29.69 -14.78 21.41
CA VAL A 4 -29.08 -13.73 20.60
C VAL A 4 -27.76 -13.39 21.28
N GLU A 5 -26.68 -13.99 20.80
CA GLU A 5 -25.32 -13.62 21.15
C GLU A 5 -25.19 -12.13 20.82
N ARG A 6 -25.23 -11.30 21.88
CA ARG A 6 -25.02 -9.86 21.75
C ARG A 6 -23.58 -9.68 21.28
N ARG A 7 -23.38 -9.51 19.96
CA ARG A 7 -22.09 -9.10 19.41
C ARG A 7 -21.64 -7.88 20.22
N PRO A 8 -20.43 -7.90 20.82
CA PRO A 8 -19.97 -6.80 21.64
C PRO A 8 -20.00 -5.52 20.80
N SER A 9 -20.66 -4.51 21.36
CA SER A 9 -20.79 -3.18 20.79
C SER A 9 -19.42 -2.63 20.35
N GLY A 10 -19.20 -2.55 19.03
CA GLY A 10 -18.37 -1.56 18.29
C GLY A 10 -16.99 -1.13 18.78
N ARG A 11 -16.42 -1.75 19.81
CA ARG A 11 -15.11 -1.40 20.38
C ARG A 11 -14.13 -2.51 20.03
N LEU A 12 -13.02 -2.12 19.38
CA LEU A 12 -11.87 -3.00 19.17
C LEU A 12 -11.47 -3.58 20.55
N PRO A 13 -11.30 -4.91 20.67
CA PRO A 13 -10.88 -5.47 21.94
C PRO A 13 -9.49 -4.90 22.27
N LEU A 14 -9.31 -4.40 23.50
CA LEU A 14 -8.10 -3.70 23.92
C LEU A 14 -6.84 -4.57 23.77
N ARG A 15 -6.97 -5.87 24.03
CA ARG A 15 -5.86 -6.84 24.02
C ARG A 15 -5.18 -6.95 22.64
N PRO A 16 -5.88 -7.26 21.52
CA PRO A 16 -5.26 -7.31 20.21
C PRO A 16 -4.75 -5.95 19.73
N LEU A 17 -5.40 -4.83 20.11
CA LEU A 17 -4.90 -3.50 19.78
C LEU A 17 -3.54 -3.23 20.44
N VAL A 18 -3.43 -3.51 21.75
CA VAL A 18 -2.18 -3.36 22.50
C VAL A 18 -1.11 -4.31 21.95
N ALA A 19 -1.47 -5.55 21.63
CA ALA A 19 -0.54 -6.51 21.03
C ALA A 19 -0.03 -6.03 19.66
N ALA A 20 -0.91 -5.54 18.79
CA ALA A 20 -0.52 -5.01 17.48
C ALA A 20 0.40 -3.79 17.61
N LEU A 21 0.08 -2.86 18.52
CA LEU A 21 0.91 -1.68 18.77
C LEU A 21 2.28 -2.07 19.35
N ALA A 22 2.31 -2.99 20.30
CA ALA A 22 3.56 -3.50 20.87
C ALA A 22 4.42 -4.17 19.79
N THR A 23 3.83 -5.02 18.95
CA THR A 23 4.53 -5.66 17.82
C THR A 23 5.07 -4.62 16.85
N LEU A 24 4.30 -3.59 16.51
CA LEU A 24 4.76 -2.50 15.63
C LEU A 24 5.95 -1.76 16.23
N VAL A 25 5.89 -1.38 17.51
CA VAL A 25 6.98 -0.67 18.20
C VAL A 25 8.23 -1.54 18.29
N ILE A 26 8.09 -2.82 18.65
CA ILE A 26 9.21 -3.76 18.72
C ILE A 26 9.84 -3.93 17.32
N ALA A 27 9.02 -4.16 16.30
CA ALA A 27 9.50 -4.34 14.93
C ALA A 27 10.19 -3.08 14.39
N ALA A 28 9.62 -1.89 14.64
CA ALA A 28 10.22 -0.63 14.25
C ALA A 28 11.57 -0.40 14.94
N THR A 29 11.63 -0.63 16.25
CA THR A 29 12.87 -0.48 17.04
C THR A 29 13.95 -1.44 16.57
N ALA A 30 13.60 -2.72 16.35
CA ALA A 30 14.51 -3.72 15.82
C ALA A 30 14.99 -3.36 14.40
N ALA A 31 14.09 -2.91 13.53
CA ALA A 31 14.42 -2.53 12.15
C ALA A 31 15.34 -1.30 12.07
N VAL A 32 15.22 -0.36 13.02
CA VAL A 32 16.11 0.79 13.14
C VAL A 32 17.48 0.39 13.73
N ALA A 33 17.50 -0.53 14.70
CA ALA A 33 18.74 -0.98 15.33
C ALA A 33 19.58 -1.92 14.46
N LEU A 34 18.94 -2.79 13.67
CA LEU A 34 19.61 -3.79 12.84
C LEU A 34 19.99 -3.20 11.48
N GLY A 35 21.26 -3.30 11.11
CA GLY A 35 21.72 -2.89 9.78
C GLY A 35 23.19 -3.19 9.52
N PRO A 36 23.67 -2.97 8.28
CA PRO A 36 25.05 -3.30 7.89
C PRO A 36 26.12 -2.53 8.68
N VAL A 37 25.78 -1.33 9.14
CA VAL A 37 26.64 -0.52 10.02
C VAL A 37 26.30 -0.87 11.46
N SER A 38 27.24 -1.39 12.24
CA SER A 38 26.98 -1.69 13.65
C SER A 38 26.76 -0.39 14.42
N LEU A 39 25.55 -0.22 14.99
CA LEU A 39 25.21 0.85 15.92
C LEU A 39 24.94 0.22 17.29
N PRO A 40 25.52 0.73 18.39
CA PRO A 40 25.20 0.23 19.72
C PRO A 40 23.71 0.44 20.01
N PHE A 41 23.03 -0.62 20.46
CA PHE A 41 21.59 -0.59 20.69
C PHE A 41 21.18 0.47 21.71
N GLY A 42 21.97 0.65 22.78
CA GLY A 42 21.75 1.67 23.79
C GLY A 42 21.74 3.08 23.18
N ASP A 43 22.74 3.40 22.38
CA ASP A 43 22.89 4.73 21.78
C ASP A 43 21.80 5.02 20.73
N VAL A 44 21.35 4.00 19.99
CA VAL A 44 20.18 4.13 19.10
C VAL A 44 18.92 4.49 19.89
N LEU A 45 18.67 3.85 21.03
CA LEU A 45 17.52 4.18 21.87
C LEU A 45 17.64 5.58 22.49
N LEU A 46 18.82 5.94 23.00
CA LEU A 46 19.07 7.26 23.56
C LEU A 46 18.88 8.36 22.50
N GLU A 47 19.38 8.15 21.28
CA GLU A 47 19.20 9.08 20.17
C GLU A 47 17.73 9.21 19.76
N LEU A 48 16.96 8.12 19.74
CA LEU A 48 15.52 8.17 19.47
C LEU A 48 14.75 8.94 20.56
N ILE A 49 15.11 8.73 21.83
CA ILE A 49 14.49 9.39 22.98
C ILE A 49 14.87 10.87 23.05
N GLY A 50 16.13 11.21 22.77
CA GLY A 50 16.66 12.57 22.80
C GLY A 50 16.05 13.52 21.76
N ARG A 51 15.34 12.98 20.76
CA ARG A 51 14.56 13.77 19.79
C ARG A 51 13.11 14.00 20.20
N ILE A 52 12.65 13.41 21.31
CA ILE A 52 11.32 13.68 21.86
C ILE A 52 11.33 15.08 22.49
N PRO A 53 10.43 16.00 22.06
CA PRO A 53 10.38 17.34 22.64
C PRO A 53 10.25 17.29 24.17
N GLY A 54 11.20 17.91 24.88
CA GLY A 54 11.23 17.95 26.35
C GLY A 54 12.11 16.88 27.02
N MET A 55 12.76 16.00 26.26
CA MET A 55 13.75 15.05 26.77
C MET A 55 15.12 15.36 26.16
N SER A 56 16.04 15.91 26.95
CA SER A 56 17.44 16.12 26.53
C SER A 56 18.28 14.96 27.03
N VAL A 57 18.46 13.95 26.18
CA VAL A 57 19.34 12.81 26.43
C VAL A 57 20.38 12.80 25.32
N GLU A 58 21.65 12.81 25.70
CA GLU A 58 22.77 12.74 24.75
C GLU A 58 23.06 11.27 24.42
N SER A 59 23.33 11.01 23.13
CA SER A 59 23.82 9.72 22.65
C SER A 59 25.30 9.83 22.30
N ASP A 60 26.04 8.73 22.44
CA ASP A 60 27.46 8.68 22.04
C ASP A 60 27.64 8.41 20.54
N LEU A 61 26.58 8.55 19.73
CA LEU A 61 26.66 8.36 18.29
C LEU A 61 27.47 9.49 17.65
N THR A 62 28.44 9.11 16.83
CA THR A 62 29.11 10.07 15.94
C THR A 62 28.12 10.70 14.97
N GLU A 63 28.42 11.91 14.46
CA GLU A 63 27.58 12.58 13.45
C GLU A 63 27.26 11.69 12.24
N ARG A 64 28.23 10.87 11.80
CA ARG A 64 28.03 9.91 10.69
C ARG A 64 27.05 8.80 11.07
N GLN A 65 27.12 8.27 12.28
CA GLN A 65 26.19 7.25 12.77
C GLN A 65 24.78 7.82 12.95
N ALA A 66 24.67 9.05 13.47
CA ALA A 66 23.40 9.76 13.55
C ALA A 66 22.80 10.03 12.16
N ALA A 67 23.61 10.40 11.15
CA ALA A 67 23.15 10.53 9.77
C ALA A 67 22.68 9.18 9.19
N VAL A 68 23.41 8.08 9.41
CA VAL A 68 22.97 6.74 9.00
C VAL A 68 21.63 6.39 9.63
N LEU A 69 21.44 6.71 10.91
CA LEU A 69 20.19 6.46 11.62
C LEU A 69 19.03 7.27 11.00
N TRP A 70 19.18 8.59 10.90
CA TRP A 70 18.09 9.52 10.57
C TRP A 70 17.83 9.71 9.08
N GLU A 71 18.83 9.54 8.22
CA GLU A 71 18.70 9.73 6.77
C GLU A 71 18.55 8.41 6.00
N LEU A 72 18.88 7.26 6.62
CA LEU A 72 18.78 5.96 5.95
C LEU A 72 17.83 4.99 6.65
N ARG A 73 17.95 4.79 7.97
CA ARG A 73 17.19 3.74 8.67
C ARG A 73 15.78 4.17 9.04
N VAL A 74 15.65 5.29 9.75
CA VAL A 74 14.35 5.80 10.19
C VAL A 74 13.41 6.06 9.01
N PRO A 75 13.84 6.70 7.90
CA PRO A 75 12.96 6.91 6.75
C PRO A 75 12.53 5.58 6.11
N ARG A 76 13.43 4.60 6.01
CA ARG A 76 13.10 3.27 5.47
C ARG A 76 12.07 2.54 6.33
N VAL A 77 12.19 2.61 7.66
CA VAL A 77 11.22 2.00 8.60
C VAL A 77 9.88 2.73 8.55
N ALA A 78 9.90 4.07 8.48
CA ALA A 78 8.69 4.87 8.32
C ALA A 78 7.97 4.53 7.00
N LEU A 79 8.72 4.44 5.90
CA LEU A 79 8.19 4.02 4.60
C LEU A 79 7.60 2.61 4.67
N ALA A 80 8.29 1.66 5.29
CA ALA A 80 7.80 0.30 5.47
C ALA A 80 6.46 0.28 6.23
N GLY A 81 6.34 1.08 7.29
CA GLY A 81 5.10 1.25 8.05
C GLY A 81 3.97 1.84 7.21
N LEU A 82 4.25 2.88 6.42
CA LEU A 82 3.26 3.51 5.53
C LEU A 82 2.80 2.57 4.41
N VAL A 83 3.73 1.90 3.74
CA VAL A 83 3.43 0.90 2.70
C VAL A 83 2.61 -0.25 3.29
N GLY A 84 3.01 -0.78 4.46
CA GLY A 84 2.26 -1.82 5.15
C GLY A 84 0.84 -1.39 5.55
N ALA A 85 0.69 -0.16 6.05
CA ALA A 85 -0.62 0.40 6.39
C ALA A 85 -1.53 0.58 5.15
N LEU A 86 -0.97 1.07 4.04
CA LEU A 86 -1.67 1.24 2.77
C LEU A 86 -2.12 -0.11 2.19
N LEU A 87 -1.23 -1.09 2.11
CA LEU A 87 -1.54 -2.40 1.54
C LEU A 87 -2.52 -3.20 2.42
N SER A 88 -2.32 -3.22 3.74
CA SER A 88 -3.25 -3.88 4.66
C SER A 88 -4.62 -3.21 4.69
N GLY A 89 -4.67 -1.87 4.69
CA GLY A 89 -5.90 -1.10 4.59
C GLY A 89 -6.64 -1.34 3.28
N ALA A 90 -5.92 -1.37 2.16
CA ALA A 90 -6.49 -1.69 0.85
C ALA A 90 -7.02 -3.13 0.80
N GLY A 91 -6.27 -4.11 1.32
CA GLY A 91 -6.72 -5.50 1.44
C GLY A 91 -8.02 -5.61 2.23
N ALA A 92 -8.08 -5.02 3.43
CA ALA A 92 -9.31 -5.00 4.25
C ALA A 92 -10.48 -4.33 3.53
N ALA A 93 -10.23 -3.22 2.82
CA ALA A 93 -11.23 -2.50 2.05
C ALA A 93 -11.79 -3.34 0.88
N TYR A 94 -10.92 -4.04 0.15
CA TYR A 94 -11.32 -4.93 -0.94
C TYR A 94 -12.09 -6.13 -0.41
N GLN A 95 -11.57 -6.84 0.59
CA GLN A 95 -12.21 -8.00 1.17
C GLN A 95 -13.58 -7.66 1.76
N GLY A 96 -13.69 -6.56 2.50
CA GLY A 96 -14.95 -6.07 3.06
C GLY A 96 -15.94 -5.61 2.00
N SER A 97 -15.47 -4.91 0.96
CA SER A 97 -16.34 -4.47 -0.13
C SER A 97 -16.90 -5.66 -0.90
N PHE A 98 -16.04 -6.58 -1.35
CA PHE A 98 -16.42 -7.68 -2.24
C PHE A 98 -16.95 -8.92 -1.50
N ARG A 99 -16.94 -8.93 -0.16
CA ARG A 99 -17.27 -10.12 0.66
C ARG A 99 -16.50 -11.36 0.22
N ASN A 100 -15.23 -11.16 -0.13
CA ASN A 100 -14.39 -12.21 -0.65
C ASN A 100 -13.01 -12.12 0.03
N PRO A 101 -12.63 -13.10 0.86
CA PRO A 101 -11.32 -13.07 1.54
C PRO A 101 -10.14 -13.14 0.57
N LEU A 102 -10.37 -13.54 -0.69
CA LEU A 102 -9.37 -13.56 -1.74
C LEU A 102 -9.31 -12.25 -2.56
N ALA A 103 -10.14 -11.26 -2.23
CA ALA A 103 -10.11 -9.98 -2.92
C ALA A 103 -8.86 -9.20 -2.53
N ASP A 104 -8.10 -8.78 -3.55
CA ASP A 104 -6.82 -8.10 -3.41
C ASP A 104 -6.80 -6.82 -4.27
N PRO A 105 -6.16 -5.73 -3.81
CA PRO A 105 -6.09 -4.49 -4.58
C PRO A 105 -5.41 -4.60 -5.95
N TYR A 106 -4.52 -5.58 -6.17
CA TYR A 106 -3.91 -5.84 -7.48
C TYR A 106 -4.88 -6.43 -8.49
N LEU A 107 -6.07 -6.90 -8.07
CA LEU A 107 -7.11 -7.39 -8.98
C LEU A 107 -7.56 -6.35 -10.01
N LEU A 108 -7.40 -5.05 -9.74
CA LEU A 108 -7.71 -3.99 -10.72
C LEU A 108 -6.54 -3.66 -11.66
N GLY A 109 -5.53 -4.53 -11.75
CA GLY A 109 -4.41 -4.36 -12.66
C GLY A 109 -3.38 -3.32 -12.21
N VAL A 110 -3.45 -2.79 -10.98
CA VAL A 110 -2.48 -1.80 -10.45
C VAL A 110 -1.05 -2.30 -10.60
N ALA A 111 -0.80 -3.54 -10.21
CA ALA A 111 0.54 -4.15 -10.27
C ALA A 111 1.05 -4.25 -11.72
N ALA A 112 0.21 -4.71 -12.65
CA ALA A 112 0.56 -4.79 -14.07
C ALA A 112 0.76 -3.39 -14.70
N GLY A 113 -0.09 -2.43 -14.32
CA GLY A 113 0.02 -1.01 -14.64
C GLY A 113 1.37 -0.42 -14.24
N ALA A 114 1.70 -0.57 -12.96
CA ALA A 114 2.91 -0.03 -12.39
C ALA A 114 4.16 -0.74 -12.94
N GLY A 115 4.10 -2.07 -13.10
CA GLY A 115 5.15 -2.86 -13.73
C GLY A 115 5.44 -2.42 -15.16
N LEU A 116 4.41 -2.18 -15.97
CA LEU A 116 4.58 -1.64 -17.32
C LEU A 116 5.18 -0.23 -17.29
N GLY A 117 4.66 0.67 -16.45
CA GLY A 117 5.19 2.03 -16.33
C GLY A 117 6.67 2.06 -15.94
N ALA A 118 7.05 1.26 -14.95
CA ALA A 118 8.45 1.09 -14.55
C ALA A 118 9.30 0.51 -15.69
N THR A 119 8.80 -0.52 -16.38
CA THR A 119 9.50 -1.15 -17.50
C THR A 119 9.76 -0.17 -18.64
N LEU A 120 8.81 0.71 -18.98
CA LEU A 120 8.98 1.71 -20.03
C LEU A 120 10.08 2.73 -19.70
N VAL A 121 10.17 3.18 -18.44
CA VAL A 121 11.22 4.12 -18.01
C VAL A 121 12.59 3.45 -18.03
N ILE A 122 12.68 2.23 -17.50
CA ILE A 122 13.94 1.48 -17.43
C ILE A 122 14.42 1.12 -18.84
N ALA A 123 13.55 0.57 -19.69
CA ALA A 123 13.88 0.24 -21.08
C ALA A 123 14.26 1.47 -21.92
N GLY A 124 13.71 2.64 -21.58
CA GLY A 124 14.08 3.92 -22.17
C GLY A 124 15.45 4.47 -21.72
N GLY A 125 16.16 3.77 -20.83
CA GLY A 125 17.48 4.19 -20.31
C GLY A 125 17.41 5.37 -19.32
N ILE A 126 16.23 5.66 -18.77
CA ILE A 126 16.05 6.78 -17.83
C ILE A 126 16.43 6.31 -16.42
N THR A 127 17.46 6.92 -15.85
CA THR A 127 18.00 6.55 -14.52
C THR A 127 17.44 7.38 -13.36
N ASN A 128 16.52 8.32 -13.63
CA ASN A 128 15.95 9.20 -12.61
C ASN A 128 14.91 8.45 -11.74
N PRO A 129 15.15 8.24 -10.43
CA PRO A 129 14.24 7.51 -9.56
C PRO A 129 12.85 8.14 -9.45
N ALA A 130 12.76 9.47 -9.49
CA ALA A 130 11.48 10.17 -9.42
C ALA A 130 10.62 9.92 -10.67
N MET A 131 11.24 9.83 -11.85
CA MET A 131 10.52 9.49 -13.09
C MET A 131 10.05 8.04 -13.07
N LEU A 132 10.85 7.13 -12.51
CA LEU A 132 10.47 5.73 -12.32
C LEU A 132 9.24 5.60 -11.41
N THR A 133 9.27 6.24 -10.23
CA THR A 133 8.14 6.26 -9.30
C THR A 133 6.91 6.91 -9.93
N ALA A 134 7.07 8.05 -10.62
CA ALA A 134 5.95 8.71 -11.29
C ALA A 134 5.33 7.83 -12.39
N ALA A 135 6.15 7.18 -13.22
CA ALA A 135 5.65 6.30 -14.28
C ALA A 135 4.97 5.04 -13.72
N ALA A 136 5.52 4.44 -12.65
CA ALA A 136 4.89 3.33 -11.97
C ALA A 136 3.53 3.73 -11.36
N PHE A 137 3.46 4.89 -10.70
CA PHE A 137 2.21 5.42 -10.17
C PHE A 137 1.18 5.67 -11.27
N VAL A 138 1.55 6.42 -12.31
CA VAL A 138 0.67 6.75 -13.45
C VAL A 138 0.22 5.48 -14.17
N GLY A 139 1.13 4.54 -14.43
CA GLY A 139 0.80 3.25 -15.05
C GLY A 139 -0.21 2.46 -14.23
N GLY A 140 -0.03 2.41 -12.90
CA GLY A 140 -0.99 1.78 -11.98
C GLY A 140 -2.36 2.44 -12.01
N VAL A 141 -2.42 3.78 -11.94
CA VAL A 141 -3.68 4.53 -12.01
C VAL A 141 -4.37 4.35 -13.36
N VAL A 142 -3.62 4.39 -14.47
CA VAL A 142 -4.16 4.17 -15.82
C VAL A 142 -4.78 2.78 -15.95
N ALA A 143 -4.10 1.73 -15.46
CA ALA A 143 -4.64 0.38 -15.48
C ALA A 143 -5.99 0.31 -14.75
N VAL A 144 -6.09 0.91 -13.56
CA VAL A 144 -7.31 0.93 -12.75
C VAL A 144 -8.44 1.68 -13.45
N VAL A 145 -8.14 2.84 -14.04
CA VAL A 145 -9.12 3.62 -14.78
C VAL A 145 -9.66 2.82 -15.97
N ILE A 146 -8.79 2.13 -16.71
CA ILE A 146 -9.19 1.27 -17.83
C ILE A 146 -10.03 0.09 -17.32
N THR A 147 -9.59 -0.61 -16.28
CA THR A 147 -10.33 -1.72 -15.67
C THR A 147 -11.72 -1.28 -15.24
N TYR A 148 -11.82 -0.13 -14.58
CA TYR A 148 -13.10 0.41 -14.15
C TYR A 148 -13.99 0.80 -15.33
N ALA A 149 -13.44 1.46 -16.35
CA ALA A 149 -14.18 1.82 -17.55
C ALA A 149 -14.71 0.58 -18.28
N ALA A 150 -13.89 -0.45 -18.44
CA ALA A 150 -14.27 -1.72 -19.06
C ALA A 150 -15.31 -2.48 -18.23
N GLY A 151 -15.13 -2.53 -16.91
CA GLY A 151 -16.07 -3.19 -15.99
C GLY A 151 -17.47 -2.57 -15.96
N ARG A 152 -17.62 -1.32 -16.42
CA ARG A 152 -18.93 -0.65 -16.55
C ARG A 152 -19.74 -1.04 -17.78
N ILE A 153 -19.12 -1.68 -18.77
CA ILE A 153 -19.77 -1.99 -20.06
C ILE A 153 -20.57 -3.31 -19.99
N GLY A 154 -20.23 -4.22 -19.07
CA GLY A 154 -20.87 -5.53 -18.93
C GLY A 154 -22.22 -5.51 -18.20
N GLY A 155 -23.14 -6.39 -18.61
CA GLY A 155 -24.33 -6.74 -17.84
C GLY A 155 -24.02 -7.79 -16.76
N GLY A 156 -24.67 -7.71 -15.60
CA GLY A 156 -24.53 -8.68 -14.50
C GLY A 156 -24.08 -8.06 -13.18
N SER A 157 -23.53 -8.88 -12.27
CA SER A 157 -23.04 -8.41 -10.97
C SER A 157 -21.88 -7.43 -11.15
N PRO A 158 -21.94 -6.21 -10.58
CA PRO A 158 -20.87 -5.21 -10.66
C PRO A 158 -19.52 -5.70 -10.13
N ALA A 159 -19.53 -6.65 -9.18
CA ALA A 159 -18.31 -7.22 -8.63
C ALA A 159 -17.62 -8.16 -9.64
N VAL A 160 -18.38 -9.08 -10.25
CA VAL A 160 -17.83 -10.08 -11.17
C VAL A 160 -17.29 -9.43 -12.45
N THR A 161 -18.05 -8.51 -13.03
CA THR A 161 -17.65 -7.79 -14.25
C THR A 161 -16.38 -6.97 -14.05
N LEU A 162 -16.22 -6.33 -12.89
CA LEU A 162 -15.02 -5.57 -12.55
C LEU A 162 -13.79 -6.47 -12.38
N ILE A 163 -13.96 -7.66 -11.77
CA ILE A 163 -12.86 -8.63 -11.62
C ILE A 163 -12.41 -9.14 -13.00
N LEU A 164 -13.35 -9.54 -13.87
CA LEU A 164 -13.01 -10.01 -15.22
C LEU A 164 -12.32 -8.94 -16.06
N ALA A 165 -12.78 -7.68 -15.97
CA ALA A 165 -12.12 -6.55 -16.61
C ALA A 165 -10.69 -6.34 -16.05
N GLY A 166 -10.51 -6.53 -14.75
CA GLY A 166 -9.21 -6.46 -14.09
C GLY A 166 -8.21 -7.48 -14.63
N VAL A 167 -8.64 -8.75 -14.74
CA VAL A 167 -7.82 -9.82 -15.33
C VAL A 167 -7.45 -9.49 -16.78
N ALA A 168 -8.41 -9.05 -17.60
CA ALA A 168 -8.14 -8.70 -19.00
C ALA A 168 -7.11 -7.56 -19.15
N VAL A 169 -7.26 -6.49 -18.37
CA VAL A 169 -6.32 -5.37 -18.36
C VAL A 169 -4.94 -5.80 -17.86
N ALA A 170 -4.88 -6.57 -16.78
CA ALA A 170 -3.62 -7.08 -16.25
C ALA A 170 -2.87 -7.94 -17.28
N SER A 171 -3.58 -8.85 -17.97
CA SER A 171 -3.00 -9.66 -19.04
C SER A 171 -2.49 -8.80 -20.20
N PHE A 172 -3.26 -7.80 -20.65
CA PHE A 172 -2.84 -6.89 -21.72
C PHE A 172 -1.58 -6.11 -21.34
N PHE A 173 -1.56 -5.50 -20.15
CA PHE A 173 -0.42 -4.73 -19.67
C PHE A 173 0.83 -5.61 -19.49
N THR A 174 0.66 -6.83 -18.98
CA THR A 174 1.75 -7.81 -18.84
C THR A 174 2.30 -8.23 -20.20
N ALA A 175 1.44 -8.41 -21.21
CA ALA A 175 1.86 -8.72 -22.57
C ALA A 175 2.68 -7.58 -23.19
N VAL A 176 2.23 -6.32 -23.04
CA VAL A 176 3.00 -5.15 -23.49
C VAL A 176 4.32 -5.04 -22.74
N GLN A 177 4.31 -5.24 -21.43
CA GLN A 177 5.52 -5.20 -20.59
C GLN A 177 6.54 -6.25 -21.06
N THR A 178 6.07 -7.46 -21.34
CA THR A 178 6.90 -8.57 -21.84
C THR A 178 7.44 -8.28 -23.24
N PHE A 179 6.65 -7.67 -24.11
CA PHE A 179 7.10 -7.24 -25.44
C PHE A 179 8.22 -6.19 -25.33
N VAL A 180 8.08 -5.20 -24.46
CA VAL A 180 9.14 -4.18 -24.23
C VAL A 180 10.42 -4.83 -23.69
N GLN A 181 10.31 -5.78 -22.76
CA GLN A 181 11.48 -6.50 -22.24
C GLN A 181 12.22 -7.31 -23.32
N GLN A 182 11.51 -7.84 -24.31
CA GLN A 182 12.13 -8.53 -25.45
C GLN A 182 12.91 -7.59 -26.37
N LEU A 183 12.48 -6.34 -26.51
CA LEU A 183 13.20 -5.31 -27.27
C LEU A 183 14.46 -4.80 -26.56
N SER A 184 14.50 -4.90 -25.23
CA SER A 184 15.56 -4.32 -24.39
C SER A 184 16.13 -5.34 -23.40
N SER A 185 16.74 -6.41 -23.93
CA SER A 185 17.24 -7.55 -23.14
C SER A 185 18.21 -7.18 -22.01
N ASP A 186 18.98 -6.11 -22.18
CA ASP A 186 20.00 -5.69 -21.21
C ASP A 186 19.38 -5.10 -19.93
N THR A 187 18.16 -4.59 -20.03
CA THR A 187 17.44 -3.93 -18.92
C THR A 187 16.59 -4.88 -18.08
N VAL A 188 16.48 -6.14 -18.50
CA VAL A 188 15.62 -7.16 -17.89
C VAL A 188 15.96 -7.37 -16.40
N ARG A 189 17.25 -7.39 -16.05
CA ARG A 189 17.68 -7.55 -14.64
C ARG A 189 17.18 -6.41 -13.76
N GLU A 190 17.23 -5.18 -14.25
CA GLU A 190 16.80 -4.00 -13.50
C GLU A 190 15.28 -3.97 -13.34
N VAL A 191 14.55 -4.31 -14.41
CA VAL A 191 13.09 -4.49 -14.37
C VAL A 191 12.69 -5.55 -13.35
N PHE A 192 13.32 -6.73 -13.35
CA PHE A 192 13.04 -7.76 -12.35
C PHE A 192 13.39 -7.33 -10.93
N ALA A 193 14.50 -6.62 -10.74
CA ALA A 193 14.88 -6.09 -9.42
C ALA A 193 13.87 -5.08 -8.88
N TRP A 194 13.20 -4.31 -9.75
CA TRP A 194 12.12 -3.41 -9.35
C TRP A 194 10.81 -4.17 -9.06
N ILE A 195 10.45 -5.12 -9.92
CA ILE A 195 9.23 -5.95 -9.78
C ILE A 195 9.23 -6.72 -8.46
N LEU A 196 10.37 -7.28 -8.05
CA LEU A 196 10.49 -8.04 -6.78
C LEU A 196 10.22 -7.20 -5.53
N GLY A 197 10.17 -5.87 -5.67
CA GLY A 197 9.92 -4.96 -4.57
C GLY A 197 11.17 -4.71 -3.72
N ARG A 198 11.37 -3.45 -3.35
CA ARG A 198 12.43 -3.03 -2.43
C ARG A 198 12.05 -1.73 -1.73
N LEU A 199 12.39 -1.65 -0.45
CA LEU A 199 12.24 -0.42 0.35
C LEU A 199 13.54 0.37 0.31
N THR A 200 13.85 0.95 -0.84
CA THR A 200 15.01 1.83 -1.02
C THR A 200 14.55 3.28 -0.95
N THR A 201 15.10 4.06 -0.01
CA THR A 201 14.77 5.48 0.19
C THR A 201 15.99 6.36 -0.03
N VAL A 202 15.77 7.60 -0.48
CA VAL A 202 16.77 8.67 -0.48
C VAL A 202 16.34 9.72 0.53
N GLY A 203 16.83 9.57 1.77
CA GLY A 203 16.37 10.38 2.89
C GLY A 203 14.88 10.16 3.15
N TRP A 204 14.16 11.24 3.38
CA TRP A 204 12.72 11.25 3.68
C TRP A 204 11.81 11.44 2.45
N THR A 205 12.38 11.52 1.25
CA THR A 205 11.66 11.92 0.03
C THR A 205 10.45 11.02 -0.25
N GLU A 206 10.64 9.70 -0.29
CA GLU A 206 9.58 8.74 -0.58
C GLU A 206 8.50 8.72 0.52
N VAL A 207 8.90 8.94 1.78
CA VAL A 207 7.98 9.04 2.92
C VAL A 207 7.03 10.22 2.71
N TRP A 208 7.56 11.40 2.37
CA TRP A 208 6.74 12.59 2.12
C TRP A 208 5.84 12.46 0.90
N ILE A 209 6.30 11.77 -0.15
CA ILE A 209 5.49 11.50 -1.35
C ILE A 209 4.28 10.62 -1.01
N VAL A 210 4.46 9.59 -0.18
CA VAL A 210 3.42 8.58 0.11
C VAL A 210 2.47 9.02 1.21
N THR A 211 2.96 9.82 2.17
CA THR A 211 2.18 10.31 3.31
C THR A 211 0.81 10.92 2.94
N PRO A 212 0.67 11.85 1.98
CA PRO A 212 -0.63 12.41 1.62
C PRO A 212 -1.61 11.33 1.12
N PHE A 213 -1.13 10.34 0.37
CA PHE A 213 -1.97 9.22 -0.06
C PHE A 213 -2.37 8.32 1.11
N ALA A 214 -1.45 8.05 2.03
CA ALA A 214 -1.76 7.30 3.26
C ALA A 214 -2.82 8.00 4.12
N VAL A 215 -2.71 9.32 4.28
CA VAL A 215 -3.70 10.13 5.02
C VAL A 215 -5.05 10.12 4.32
N VAL A 216 -5.10 10.36 3.01
CA VAL A 216 -6.35 10.38 2.23
C VAL A 216 -7.01 9.00 2.23
N THR A 217 -6.28 7.94 1.89
CA THR A 217 -6.80 6.57 1.90
C THR A 217 -7.28 6.19 3.30
N GLY A 218 -6.46 6.41 4.33
CA GLY A 218 -6.82 6.13 5.72
C GLY A 218 -8.09 6.88 6.16
N ALA A 219 -8.20 8.18 5.86
CA ALA A 219 -9.37 8.99 6.20
C ALA A 219 -10.64 8.48 5.52
N VAL A 220 -10.57 8.15 4.21
CA VAL A 220 -11.72 7.60 3.47
C VAL A 220 -12.15 6.25 4.06
N LEU A 221 -11.21 5.35 4.33
CA LEU A 221 -11.52 4.02 4.89
C LEU A 221 -12.12 4.12 6.30
N VAL A 222 -11.57 4.97 7.17
CA VAL A 222 -12.11 5.19 8.52
C VAL A 222 -13.51 5.81 8.47
N MET A 223 -13.75 6.78 7.58
CA MET A 223 -15.07 7.38 7.36
C MET A 223 -16.09 6.35 6.85
N HIS A 224 -15.66 5.40 6.03
CA HIS A 224 -16.51 4.37 5.45
C HIS A 224 -16.53 3.03 6.21
N ARG A 225 -15.91 2.93 7.39
CA ARG A 225 -15.84 1.69 8.17
C ARG A 225 -17.21 1.02 8.42
N ARG A 226 -18.24 1.82 8.74
CA ARG A 226 -19.61 1.31 8.94
C ARG A 226 -20.25 0.85 7.64
N HIS A 227 -19.88 1.48 6.53
CA HIS A 227 -20.37 1.06 5.23
C HIS A 227 -19.80 -0.30 4.83
N LEU A 228 -18.52 -0.56 5.13
CA LEU A 228 -17.90 -1.88 4.98
C LEU A 228 -18.63 -2.95 5.82
N ASP A 229 -19.01 -2.64 7.07
CA ASP A 229 -19.78 -3.56 7.92
C ASP A 229 -21.15 -3.91 7.30
N VAL A 230 -21.83 -2.92 6.70
CA VAL A 230 -23.14 -3.14 6.06
C VAL A 230 -22.99 -3.89 4.73
N LEU A 231 -21.96 -3.60 3.94
CA LEU A 231 -21.63 -4.35 2.72
C LEU A 231 -21.39 -5.83 3.01
N ALA A 232 -20.99 -6.20 4.23
CA ALA A 232 -20.82 -7.60 4.63
C ALA A 232 -22.14 -8.40 4.70
N VAL A 233 -23.28 -7.74 4.90
CA VAL A 233 -24.61 -8.41 4.92
C VAL A 233 -25.03 -8.81 3.51
N GLY A 234 -24.81 -7.92 2.55
CA GLY A 234 -25.01 -8.19 1.14
C GLY A 234 -25.51 -6.99 0.35
N ASP A 235 -25.36 -7.04 -0.97
CA ASP A 235 -25.67 -5.91 -1.84
C ASP A 235 -27.18 -5.60 -1.85
N GLU A 236 -28.04 -6.63 -1.82
CA GLU A 236 -29.49 -6.47 -1.80
C GLU A 236 -29.97 -5.93 -0.45
N GLU A 237 -29.49 -6.51 0.65
CA GLU A 237 -29.79 -6.09 2.02
C GLU A 237 -29.25 -4.70 2.33
N ALA A 238 -28.02 -4.40 1.92
CA ALA A 238 -27.45 -3.06 2.09
C ALA A 238 -28.25 -2.01 1.30
N SER A 239 -28.71 -2.35 0.10
CA SER A 239 -29.53 -1.46 -0.72
C SER A 239 -30.92 -1.23 -0.12
N SER A 240 -31.55 -2.25 0.48
CA SER A 240 -32.84 -2.10 1.17
C SER A 240 -32.75 -1.26 2.45
N LEU A 241 -31.57 -1.21 3.08
CA LEU A 241 -31.23 -0.29 4.17
C LEU A 241 -30.93 1.15 3.69
N GLY A 242 -31.14 1.46 2.42
CA GLY A 242 -30.97 2.80 1.84
C GLY A 242 -29.53 3.14 1.42
N MET A 243 -28.61 2.17 1.44
CA MET A 243 -27.23 2.41 1.02
C MET A 243 -27.10 2.40 -0.50
N ALA A 244 -26.45 3.43 -1.05
CA ALA A 244 -26.02 3.42 -2.45
C ALA A 244 -24.76 2.54 -2.63
N THR A 245 -24.93 1.22 -2.51
CA THR A 245 -23.86 0.20 -2.52
C THR A 245 -22.83 0.41 -3.63
N ARG A 246 -23.28 0.67 -4.86
CA ARG A 246 -22.41 0.94 -6.02
C ARG A 246 -21.50 2.17 -5.83
N ARG A 247 -22.03 3.27 -5.29
CA ARG A 247 -21.28 4.53 -5.09
C ARG A 247 -20.29 4.39 -3.93
N VAL A 248 -20.76 3.81 -2.82
CA VAL A 248 -19.95 3.56 -1.63
C VAL A 248 -18.77 2.65 -1.96
N ARG A 249 -19.04 1.51 -2.61
CA ARG A 249 -18.01 0.57 -3.08
C ARG A 249 -17.00 1.26 -3.99
N LEU A 250 -17.48 2.09 -4.92
CA LEU A 250 -16.60 2.84 -5.82
C LEU A 250 -15.63 3.75 -5.06
N ILE A 251 -16.13 4.53 -4.10
CA ILE A 251 -15.30 5.46 -3.31
C ILE A 251 -14.23 4.69 -2.53
N ILE A 252 -14.64 3.60 -1.84
CA ILE A 252 -13.75 2.77 -1.04
C ILE A 252 -12.68 2.13 -1.91
N VAL A 253 -13.09 1.49 -3.01
CA VAL A 253 -12.18 0.82 -3.94
C VAL A 253 -11.21 1.85 -4.53
N LEU A 254 -11.68 2.97 -5.08
CA LEU A 254 -10.79 3.99 -5.65
C LEU A 254 -9.76 4.52 -4.64
N ALA A 255 -10.17 4.80 -3.40
CA ALA A 255 -9.26 5.27 -2.37
C ALA A 255 -8.23 4.20 -1.97
N ALA A 256 -8.67 2.94 -1.83
CA ALA A 256 -7.78 1.82 -1.56
C ALA A 256 -6.79 1.60 -2.71
N THR A 257 -7.27 1.58 -3.95
CA THR A 257 -6.46 1.40 -5.15
C THR A 257 -5.46 2.52 -5.36
N LEU A 258 -5.84 3.77 -5.09
CA LEU A 258 -4.94 4.92 -5.14
C LEU A 258 -3.81 4.79 -4.10
N GLY A 259 -4.16 4.37 -2.89
CA GLY A 259 -3.18 4.06 -1.84
C GLY A 259 -2.23 2.93 -2.23
N THR A 260 -2.76 1.86 -2.84
CA THR A 260 -1.96 0.76 -3.38
C THR A 260 -1.02 1.24 -4.49
N ALA A 261 -1.50 2.05 -5.44
CA ALA A 261 -0.66 2.60 -6.51
C ALA A 261 0.49 3.47 -5.95
N ALA A 262 0.20 4.29 -4.93
CA ALA A 262 1.22 5.06 -4.22
C ALA A 262 2.26 4.16 -3.55
N ALA A 263 1.82 3.15 -2.80
CA ALA A 263 2.71 2.17 -2.16
C ALA A 263 3.60 1.46 -3.19
N VAL A 264 3.00 0.89 -4.24
CA VAL A 264 3.72 0.18 -5.30
C VAL A 264 4.74 1.06 -6.02
N SER A 265 4.42 2.34 -6.24
CA SER A 265 5.30 3.25 -6.97
C SER A 265 6.65 3.50 -6.28
N VAL A 266 6.68 3.41 -4.95
CA VAL A 266 7.89 3.63 -4.14
C VAL A 266 8.54 2.34 -3.68
N SER A 267 7.77 1.24 -3.59
CA SER A 267 8.26 -0.02 -3.03
C SER A 267 8.43 -1.13 -4.05
N GLY A 268 8.04 -0.92 -5.31
CA GLY A 268 7.81 -2.01 -6.26
C GLY A 268 6.62 -2.90 -5.84
N LEU A 269 6.50 -4.09 -6.42
CA LEU A 269 5.38 -4.97 -6.11
C LEU A 269 5.63 -5.69 -4.78
N ILE A 270 4.80 -5.40 -3.79
CA ILE A 270 4.75 -6.11 -2.49
C ILE A 270 3.36 -6.72 -2.36
N GLY A 271 3.27 -8.04 -2.21
CA GLY A 271 2.02 -8.80 -2.08
C GLY A 271 2.08 -9.79 -0.94
#